data_AF-A0A970K285-F1
#
_entry.id   AF-A0A970K285-F1
#
_cell.length_a   1.000
_cell.length_b   1.000
_cell.length_c   1.000
_cell.angle_alpha   90.00
_cell.angle_beta   90.00
_cell.angle_gamma   90.00
#
_symmetry.space_group_name_H-M   'P 1'
#
loop_
_entity.id
_entity.type
_entity.pdbx_description
1 polymer ?
#
loop_
_entity_poly.entity_id
_entity_poly.type
_entity_poly.pdbx_seq_one_letter_code
_entity_poly.pdbx_strand_id
1 'polypeptide(L)'
;VYTLSDPRARLLRDYARSLAYESGKEELYEMFILTERIAPEVFRSFKNNDKAVCANVDFYSGFVYQMLGIPAELFTPLFAISRIAGWSAHRIEELVSGGKIIRPAYKCVQKRRDYTPIEERTIV
;
A
#
# COMPACT_ATOMS: atom_id res chain seq x y z
N VAL A 1 0.61 9.42 -2.90
CA VAL A 1 -0.38 9.44 -4.00
C VAL A 1 -1.65 10.12 -3.55
N TYR A 2 -2.28 9.68 -2.45
CA TYR A 2 -3.44 10.38 -1.88
C TYR A 2 -3.03 11.44 -0.86
N THR A 3 -3.69 12.60 -0.92
CA THR A 3 -3.43 13.76 -0.05
C THR A 3 -4.63 14.07 0.86
N LEU A 4 -5.85 13.72 0.43
CA LEU A 4 -7.10 14.00 1.15
C LEU A 4 -7.84 12.72 1.52
N SER A 5 -8.16 11.88 0.54
CA SER A 5 -8.80 10.58 0.75
C SER A 5 -8.56 9.65 -0.43
N ASP A 6 -8.60 8.35 -0.19
CA ASP A 6 -8.64 7.35 -1.26
C ASP A 6 -10.10 7.17 -1.73
N PRO A 7 -10.45 7.51 -2.99
CA PRO A 7 -11.82 7.39 -3.47
C PRO A 7 -12.33 5.95 -3.46
N ARG A 8 -11.44 4.96 -3.54
CA ARG A 8 -11.78 3.53 -3.50
C ARG A 8 -12.16 3.11 -2.08
N ALA A 9 -11.48 3.66 -1.07
CA ALA A 9 -11.82 3.43 0.33
C ALA A 9 -13.23 3.93 0.64
N ARG A 10 -13.59 5.11 0.12
CA ARG A 10 -14.94 5.67 0.30
C ARG A 10 -16.03 4.74 -0.23
N LEU A 11 -15.83 4.19 -1.42
CA LEU A 11 -16.77 3.24 -2.03
C LEU A 11 -16.84 1.93 -1.23
N LEU A 12 -15.68 1.37 -0.86
CA LEU A 12 -15.61 0.13 -0.09
C LEU A 12 -16.23 0.25 1.30
N ARG A 13 -16.14 1.42 1.93
CA ARG A 13 -16.79 1.70 3.21
C ARG A 13 -18.31 1.53 3.13
N ASP A 14 -18.93 1.98 2.05
CA ASP A 14 -20.37 1.88 1.87
C ASP A 14 -20.80 0.41 1.69
N TYR A 15 -20.03 -0.39 0.95
CA TYR A 15 -20.25 -1.85 0.85
C TYR A 15 -19.97 -2.59 2.16
N ALA A 16 -18.90 -2.21 2.86
CA ALA A 16 -18.55 -2.79 4.15
C ALA A 16 -19.66 -2.56 5.18
N ARG A 17 -20.31 -1.39 5.15
CA ARG A 17 -21.49 -1.10 5.98
C ARG A 17 -22.61 -2.10 5.71
N SER A 18 -23.04 -2.23 4.46
CA SER A 18 -24.14 -3.14 4.10
C SER A 18 -23.83 -4.59 4.49
N LEU A 19 -22.62 -5.06 4.19
CA LEU A 19 -22.21 -6.43 4.52
C LEU A 19 -22.07 -6.65 6.03
N ALA A 20 -21.65 -5.65 6.80
CA ALA A 20 -21.58 -5.73 8.25
C ALA A 20 -22.96 -5.90 8.89
N TYR A 21 -23.98 -5.19 8.39
CA TYR A 21 -25.36 -5.38 8.84
C TYR A 21 -25.89 -6.78 8.51
N GLU A 22 -25.63 -7.28 7.32
CA GLU A 22 -26.06 -8.63 6.92
C GLU A 22 -25.32 -9.74 7.70
N SER A 23 -24.07 -9.48 8.08
CA SER A 23 -23.21 -10.45 8.77
C SER A 23 -23.27 -10.34 10.31
N GLY A 24 -24.06 -9.43 10.87
CA GLY A 24 -24.14 -9.18 12.32
C GLY A 24 -22.82 -8.67 12.94
N LYS A 25 -22.06 -7.86 12.19
CA LYS A 25 -20.73 -7.33 12.56
C LYS A 25 -20.73 -5.80 12.65
N GLU A 26 -21.86 -5.20 13.00
CA GLU A 26 -22.07 -3.76 13.09
C GLU A 26 -21.11 -3.10 14.10
N GLU A 27 -20.93 -3.71 15.28
CA GLU A 27 -20.02 -3.20 16.30
C GLU A 27 -18.57 -3.11 15.79
N LEU A 28 -18.15 -4.11 15.02
CA LEU A 28 -16.83 -4.12 14.41
C LEU A 28 -16.73 -3.05 13.31
N TYR A 29 -17.77 -2.86 12.49
CA TYR A 29 -17.81 -1.77 11.52
C TYR A 29 -17.71 -0.39 12.19
N GLU A 30 -18.42 -0.15 13.30
CA GLU A 30 -18.33 1.11 14.05
C GLU A 30 -16.92 1.34 14.62
N MET A 31 -16.22 0.28 15.06
CA MET A 31 -14.82 0.37 15.47
C MET A 31 -13.91 0.83 14.31
N PHE A 32 -14.13 0.33 13.09
CA PHE A 32 -13.39 0.75 11.89
C PHE A 32 -13.65 2.23 11.57
N ILE A 33 -14.90 2.68 11.61
CA ILE A 33 -15.26 4.10 11.39
C ILE A 33 -14.62 5.00 12.45
N LEU A 34 -14.69 4.59 13.72
CA LEU A 34 -14.08 5.32 14.80
C LEU A 34 -12.56 5.44 14.59
N THR A 35 -11.91 4.34 14.20
CA THR A 35 -10.48 4.31 13.90
C THR A 35 -10.11 5.21 12.72
N GLU A 36 -10.87 5.18 11.61
CA GLU A 36 -10.68 6.08 10.47
C GLU A 36 -10.76 7.56 10.91
N ARG A 37 -11.67 7.88 11.84
CA ARG A 37 -11.86 9.25 12.35
C ARG A 37 -10.74 9.71 13.28
N ILE A 38 -10.33 8.89 14.26
CA ILE A 38 -9.41 9.31 15.32
C ILE A 38 -7.93 9.12 14.94
N ALA A 39 -7.61 8.14 14.10
CA ALA A 39 -6.22 7.81 13.78
C ALA A 39 -5.45 8.99 13.18
N PRO A 40 -6.00 9.81 12.25
CA PRO A 40 -5.28 10.94 11.69
C PRO A 40 -4.84 11.96 12.75
N GLU A 41 -5.71 12.27 13.72
CA GLU A 41 -5.42 13.21 14.80
C GLU A 41 -4.35 12.68 15.75
N VAL A 42 -4.46 11.39 16.13
CA VAL A 42 -3.47 10.70 16.97
C VAL A 42 -2.10 10.62 16.29
N PHE A 43 -2.06 10.33 15.00
CA PHE A 43 -0.81 10.29 14.24
C PHE A 43 -0.15 11.67 14.16
N ARG A 44 -0.94 12.73 13.98
CA ARG A 44 -0.45 14.11 13.90
C ARG A 44 0.20 14.53 15.22
N SER A 45 -0.46 14.28 16.36
CA SER A 45 0.05 14.62 17.68
C SER A 45 1.31 13.83 18.05
N PHE A 46 1.40 12.56 17.66
CA PHE A 46 2.55 11.73 17.97
C PHE A 46 3.77 12.02 17.08
N LYS A 47 3.56 12.26 15.78
CA LYS A 47 4.66 12.45 14.81
C LYS A 47 5.11 13.90 14.66
N ASN A 48 4.43 14.88 15.29
CA ASN A 48 4.69 16.31 15.13
C ASN A 48 4.83 16.73 13.65
N ASN A 49 3.98 16.16 12.79
CA ASN A 49 4.02 16.39 11.35
C ASN A 49 2.60 16.47 10.81
N ASP A 50 2.35 17.42 9.91
CA ASP A 50 1.07 17.66 9.22
C ASP A 50 0.78 16.69 8.07
N LYS A 51 1.53 15.59 7.94
CA LYS A 51 1.22 14.53 6.97
C LYS A 51 -0.17 13.96 7.26
N ALA A 52 -1.11 14.26 6.37
CA ALA A 52 -2.43 13.67 6.37
C ALA A 52 -2.33 12.15 6.17
N VAL A 53 -2.73 11.39 7.20
CA VAL A 53 -2.95 9.95 7.12
C VAL A 53 -4.44 9.76 6.84
N CYS A 54 -4.78 9.11 5.74
CA CYS A 54 -6.15 8.76 5.39
C CYS A 54 -6.28 7.25 5.25
N ALA A 55 -7.48 6.73 5.51
CA ALA A 55 -7.77 5.33 5.22
C ALA A 55 -7.65 5.09 3.70
N ASN A 56 -6.92 4.03 3.36
CA ASN A 56 -6.77 3.58 1.98
C ASN A 56 -7.76 2.46 1.67
N VAL A 57 -7.79 2.03 0.41
CA VAL A 57 -8.62 0.92 -0.05
C VAL A 57 -8.44 -0.36 0.80
N ASP A 58 -7.21 -0.63 1.23
CA ASP A 58 -6.85 -1.88 1.91
C ASP A 58 -7.48 -1.96 3.30
N PHE A 59 -7.63 -0.81 3.98
CA PHE A 59 -8.25 -0.69 5.30
C PHE A 59 -9.65 -1.33 5.34
N TYR A 60 -10.48 -1.03 4.34
CA TYR A 60 -11.84 -1.59 4.25
C TYR A 60 -11.88 -2.94 3.51
N SER A 61 -10.98 -3.19 2.56
CA SER A 61 -10.97 -4.46 1.83
C SER A 61 -10.69 -5.67 2.72
N GLY A 62 -9.73 -5.56 3.67
CA GLY A 62 -9.44 -6.63 4.62
C GLY A 62 -10.64 -6.94 5.53
N PHE A 63 -11.35 -5.90 5.96
CA PHE A 63 -12.58 -6.06 6.74
C PHE A 63 -13.67 -6.79 5.93
N VAL A 64 -13.88 -6.41 4.67
CA VAL A 64 -14.80 -7.11 3.76
C VAL A 64 -14.40 -8.57 3.59
N TYR A 65 -13.13 -8.87 3.33
CA TYR A 65 -12.65 -10.25 3.18
C TYR A 65 -12.86 -11.08 4.46
N GLN A 66 -12.64 -10.50 5.64
CA GLN A 66 -12.91 -11.14 6.92
C GLN A 66 -14.41 -11.41 7.13
N MET A 67 -15.29 -10.52 6.66
CA MET A 67 -16.74 -10.75 6.70
C MET A 67 -17.15 -11.88 5.76
N LEU A 68 -16.50 -12.01 4.61
CA LEU A 68 -16.70 -13.10 3.65
C LEU A 68 -16.05 -14.43 4.09
N GLY A 69 -15.38 -14.49 5.24
CA GLY A 69 -14.72 -15.71 5.72
C GLY A 69 -13.47 -16.11 4.93
N ILE A 70 -12.86 -15.17 4.22
CA ILE A 70 -11.64 -15.42 3.45
C ILE A 70 -10.44 -15.42 4.42
N PRO A 71 -9.56 -16.42 4.36
CA PRO A 71 -8.32 -16.44 5.15
C PRO A 71 -7.41 -15.24 4.83
N ALA A 72 -6.75 -14.68 5.84
CA ALA A 72 -5.91 -13.49 5.70
C ALA A 72 -4.73 -13.71 4.73
N GLU A 73 -4.25 -14.95 4.63
CA GLU A 73 -3.21 -15.39 3.70
C GLU A 73 -3.61 -15.19 2.23
N LEU A 74 -4.92 -15.11 1.95
CA LEU A 74 -5.45 -14.93 0.59
C LEU A 74 -5.74 -13.46 0.22
N PHE A 75 -5.58 -12.51 1.14
CA PHE A 75 -5.88 -11.10 0.86
C PHE A 75 -4.98 -10.53 -0.24
N THR A 76 -3.66 -10.71 -0.12
CA THR A 76 -2.71 -10.23 -1.13
C THR A 76 -2.83 -10.99 -2.46
N PRO A 77 -3.01 -12.33 -2.49
CA PRO A 77 -3.35 -13.04 -3.72
C PRO A 77 -4.60 -12.51 -4.44
N LEU A 78 -5.69 -12.22 -3.72
CA LEU A 78 -6.91 -11.63 -4.32
C LEU A 78 -6.66 -10.25 -4.92
N PHE A 79 -5.91 -9.41 -4.20
CA PHE A 79 -5.45 -8.14 -4.73
C PHE A 79 -4.66 -8.34 -6.02
N ALA A 80 -3.69 -9.26 -6.04
CA ALA A 80 -2.87 -9.54 -7.22
C ALA A 80 -3.73 -9.98 -8.41
N ILE A 81 -4.70 -10.88 -8.21
CA ILE A 81 -5.63 -11.33 -9.26
C ILE A 81 -6.36 -10.13 -9.88
N SER A 82 -6.91 -9.23 -9.05
CA SER A 82 -7.57 -8.02 -9.55
C SER A 82 -6.63 -7.09 -10.33
N ARG A 83 -5.33 -7.11 -10.01
CA ARG A 83 -4.31 -6.26 -10.65
C ARG A 83 -3.79 -6.79 -11.97
N ILE A 84 -3.92 -8.09 -12.26
CA ILE A 84 -3.42 -8.71 -13.50
C ILE A 84 -3.90 -7.97 -14.75
N ALA A 85 -5.18 -7.58 -14.81
CA ALA A 85 -5.72 -6.84 -15.94
C ALA A 85 -4.99 -5.51 -16.17
N GLY A 86 -4.75 -4.75 -15.10
CA GLY A 86 -4.02 -3.48 -15.19
C GLY A 86 -2.53 -3.66 -15.48
N TRP A 87 -1.87 -4.67 -14.90
CA TRP A 87 -0.48 -4.98 -15.22
C TRP A 87 -0.31 -5.39 -16.68
N SER A 88 -1.24 -6.19 -17.20
CA SER A 88 -1.25 -6.60 -18.61
C SER A 88 -1.45 -5.39 -19.53
N ALA A 89 -2.40 -4.51 -19.21
CA ALA A 89 -2.64 -3.29 -19.98
C ALA A 89 -1.41 -2.38 -20.01
N HIS A 90 -0.78 -2.10 -18.86
CA HIS A 90 0.45 -1.31 -18.80
C HIS A 90 1.59 -1.96 -19.57
N ARG A 91 1.70 -3.30 -19.54
CA ARG A 91 2.74 -4.00 -20.31
C ARG A 91 2.54 -3.87 -21.81
N ILE A 92 1.30 -3.97 -22.28
CA ILE A 92 0.96 -3.77 -23.70
C ILE A 92 1.25 -2.32 -24.09
N GLU A 93 0.83 -1.36 -23.27
CA GLU A 93 1.08 0.07 -23.50
C GLU A 93 2.58 0.37 -23.63
N GLU A 94 3.42 -0.19 -22.74
CA GLU A 94 4.88 -0.04 -22.79
C GLU A 94 5.47 -0.59 -24.09
N LEU A 95 5.02 -1.79 -24.51
CA LEU A 95 5.50 -2.45 -25.73
C LEU A 95 5.15 -1.67 -27.00
N VAL A 96 3.96 -1.08 -27.05
CA VAL A 96 3.46 -0.36 -28.24
C VAL A 96 3.95 1.09 -28.28
N SER A 97 4.08 1.77 -27.14
CA SER A 97 4.35 3.21 -27.09
C SER A 97 5.83 3.59 -27.26
N GLY A 98 6.75 2.62 -27.21
CA GLY A 98 8.16 2.83 -27.50
C GLY A 98 9.07 2.11 -26.53
N GLY A 99 9.60 0.96 -26.97
CA GLY A 99 10.46 0.03 -26.24
C GLY A 99 11.84 0.55 -25.83
N LYS A 100 11.88 1.69 -25.15
CA LYS A 100 13.08 2.18 -24.46
C LYS A 100 13.38 1.26 -23.30
N ILE A 101 14.60 0.72 -23.27
CA ILE A 101 15.09 -0.08 -22.15
C ILE A 101 15.15 0.79 -20.89
N ILE A 102 14.53 0.32 -19.81
CA ILE A 102 14.58 0.96 -18.51
C ILE A 102 15.99 0.77 -17.93
N ARG A 103 16.81 1.84 -18.01
CA ARG A 103 18.19 1.85 -17.48
C ARG A 103 18.47 3.16 -16.73
N PRO A 104 18.01 3.30 -15.47
CA PRO A 104 18.31 4.49 -14.67
C PRO A 104 19.81 4.58 -14.36
N ALA A 105 20.33 5.81 -14.30
CA ALA A 105 21.68 6.09 -13.82
C ALA A 105 21.70 6.17 -12.29
N TYR A 106 22.85 5.88 -11.69
CA TYR A 106 23.08 6.08 -10.26
C TYR A 106 24.23 7.07 -10.03
N LYS A 107 24.19 7.78 -8.90
CA LYS A 107 25.26 8.66 -8.45
C LYS A 107 26.10 7.95 -7.40
N CYS A 108 27.38 7.71 -7.67
CA CYS A 108 28.30 7.19 -6.67
C CYS A 108 28.60 8.28 -5.63
N VAL A 109 28.39 7.97 -4.35
CA VAL A 109 28.72 8.87 -3.22
C VAL A 109 30.09 8.57 -2.62
N GLN A 110 30.72 7.46 -3.02
CA GLN A 110 32.05 7.10 -2.57
C GLN A 110 33.10 7.80 -3.44
N LYS A 111 34.18 8.27 -2.79
CA LYS A 111 35.37 8.69 -3.51
C LYS A 111 36.02 7.47 -4.17
N ARG A 112 36.67 7.67 -5.31
CA ARG A 112 37.51 6.64 -5.93
C ARG A 112 38.61 6.25 -4.94
N ARG A 113 38.84 4.95 -4.77
CA ARG A 113 39.89 4.40 -3.91
C ARG A 113 40.74 3.47 -4.75
N ASP A 114 42.02 3.45 -4.46
CA ASP A 114 42.92 2.45 -5.03
C ASP A 114 42.64 1.10 -4.41
N TYR A 115 42.90 0.05 -5.18
CA TYR A 115 42.74 -1.32 -4.71
C TYR A 115 43.89 -1.68 -3.77
N THR A 116 43.58 -2.11 -2.55
CA THR A 116 44.56 -2.70 -1.63
C THR A 116 44.52 -4.22 -1.78
N PRO A 117 45.63 -4.90 -2.08
CA PRO A 117 45.75 -6.36 -2.06
C PRO A 117 45.24 -6.94 -0.75
N ILE A 118 44.69 -8.15 -0.79
CA ILE A 118 44.00 -8.73 0.38
C ILE A 118 44.96 -8.93 1.57
N GLU A 119 46.22 -9.24 1.29
CA GLU A 119 47.30 -9.44 2.25
C GLU A 119 47.69 -8.14 2.98
N GLU A 120 47.40 -6.98 2.38
CA GLU A 120 47.74 -5.65 2.88
C GLU A 120 46.55 -4.96 3.58
N ARG A 121 45.39 -5.63 3.68
CA ARG A 121 44.21 -5.09 4.37
C ARG A 121 44.28 -5.40 5.86
N THR A 122 44.44 -4.37 6.68
CA THR A 122 44.33 -4.50 8.14
C THR A 122 42.86 -4.72 8.52
N ILE A 123 42.57 -5.77 9.28
CA ILE A 123 41.25 -5.95 9.90
C ILE A 123 41.14 -4.91 11.02
N VAL A 124 40.22 -3.96 10.86
CA VAL A 124 39.81 -3.02 11.91
C VAL A 124 38.41 -3.39 12.35
#